data_AF-A0A2G1DJ48-F1
#
_entry.id   AF-A0A2G1DJ48-F1
#
_cell.length_a   1.000
_cell.length_b   1.000
_cell.length_c   1.000
_cell.angle_alpha   90.00
_cell.angle_beta   90.00
_cell.angle_gamma   90.00
#
_symmetry.space_group_name_H-M   'P 1'
#
loop_
_entity.id
_entity.type
_entity.pdbx_description
1 polymer ?
#
loop_
_entity_poly.entity_id
_entity_poly.type
_entity_poly.pdbx_seq_one_letter_code
_entity_poly.pdbx_strand_id
1 'polypeptide(L)'
;MSERIDVKTLFDKNYDYLIYKDKINIDEIVKDEDVTIICADFYGIQNFIFENVPSSKAYKVLRAKSAYVQIFTKVLAKYIVELLALEEKNIIFSEAGKIEILSKKVDD
;
A
#
# COMPACT_ATOMS: atom_id res chain seq x y z
N MET A 1 -31.71 -15.13 -18.05
CA MET A 1 -31.23 -16.00 -16.96
C MET A 1 -29.71 -15.84 -16.95
N SER A 2 -29.15 -15.05 -16.03
CA SER A 2 -27.70 -14.83 -16.00
C SER A 2 -27.03 -16.02 -15.32
N GLU A 3 -26.13 -16.70 -16.02
CA GLU A 3 -25.29 -17.73 -15.41
C GLU A 3 -24.52 -17.13 -14.22
N ARG A 4 -24.64 -17.79 -13.07
CA ARG A 4 -23.80 -17.47 -11.91
C ARG A 4 -22.41 -18.01 -12.20
N ILE A 5 -21.49 -17.11 -12.52
CA ILE A 5 -20.07 -17.45 -12.64
C ILE A 5 -19.56 -17.81 -11.25
N ASP A 6 -19.12 -19.05 -11.07
CA ASP A 6 -18.45 -19.49 -9.85
C ASP A 6 -17.04 -18.90 -9.80
N VAL A 7 -16.84 -17.94 -8.92
CA VAL A 7 -15.58 -17.22 -8.73
C VAL A 7 -14.41 -18.19 -8.50
N LYS A 8 -14.63 -19.35 -7.86
CA LYS A 8 -13.57 -20.34 -7.64
C LYS A 8 -13.01 -20.90 -8.95
N THR A 9 -13.90 -21.20 -9.90
CA THR A 9 -13.49 -21.73 -11.20
C THR A 9 -12.70 -20.74 -12.04
N LEU A 10 -12.80 -19.43 -11.76
CA LEU A 10 -11.98 -18.40 -12.39
C LEU A 10 -10.52 -18.43 -11.93
N PHE A 11 -10.28 -18.83 -10.68
CA PHE A 11 -8.95 -18.83 -10.05
C PHE A 11 -8.24 -20.20 -10.15
N ASP A 12 -8.96 -21.31 -10.29
CA ASP A 12 -8.37 -22.64 -10.09
C ASP A 12 -7.44 -23.16 -11.20
N LYS A 13 -7.53 -22.70 -12.45
CA LYS A 13 -6.75 -23.32 -13.57
C LYS A 13 -5.69 -22.42 -14.19
N ASN A 14 -5.89 -21.11 -14.13
CA ASN A 14 -4.96 -20.13 -14.70
C ASN A 14 -4.13 -19.42 -13.64
N TYR A 15 -4.27 -19.70 -12.34
CA TYR A 15 -3.35 -19.15 -11.32
C TYR A 15 -2.34 -20.16 -10.79
N ASP A 16 -2.53 -21.45 -11.01
CA ASP A 16 -1.55 -22.47 -10.63
C ASP A 16 -0.17 -22.21 -11.28
N TYR A 17 -0.14 -21.64 -12.50
CA TYR A 17 1.13 -21.27 -13.13
C TYR A 17 1.84 -20.11 -12.43
N LEU A 18 1.12 -19.23 -11.71
CA LEU A 18 1.69 -18.12 -10.94
C LEU A 18 2.22 -18.60 -9.58
N ILE A 19 1.65 -19.68 -9.03
CA ILE A 19 2.06 -20.24 -7.74
C ILE A 19 3.30 -21.14 -7.87
N TYR A 20 3.55 -21.73 -9.05
CA TYR A 20 4.56 -22.79 -9.21
C TYR A 20 5.78 -22.44 -10.07
N LYS A 21 5.84 -21.28 -10.73
CA LYS A 21 6.92 -21.07 -11.72
C LYS A 21 8.30 -20.92 -11.11
N ASP A 22 8.42 -20.36 -9.91
CA ASP A 22 9.67 -20.33 -9.15
C ASP A 22 9.33 -20.25 -7.65
N LYS A 23 9.43 -21.37 -6.92
CA LYS A 23 9.42 -21.31 -5.45
C LYS A 23 10.71 -20.63 -5.00
N ILE A 24 10.67 -19.31 -4.91
CA ILE A 24 11.75 -18.52 -4.34
C ILE A 24 11.77 -18.79 -2.84
N ASN A 25 12.88 -19.36 -2.35
CA ASN A 25 13.09 -19.54 -0.92
C ASN A 25 13.49 -18.19 -0.31
N ILE A 26 12.53 -17.50 0.30
CA ILE A 26 12.75 -16.21 0.96
C ILE A 26 13.86 -16.33 2.02
N ASP A 27 13.89 -17.42 2.78
CA ASP A 27 14.88 -17.62 3.85
C ASP A 27 16.31 -17.68 3.31
N GLU A 28 16.51 -18.11 2.06
CA GLU A 28 17.81 -18.06 1.40
C GLU A 28 18.17 -16.66 0.89
N ILE A 29 17.18 -15.84 0.52
CA ILE A 29 17.39 -14.46 0.06
C ILE A 29 17.76 -13.53 1.21
N VAL A 30 17.08 -13.67 2.36
CA VAL A 30 17.35 -12.84 3.56
C VAL A 30 18.40 -13.46 4.47
N LYS A 31 19.01 -14.58 4.07
CA LYS A 31 20.07 -15.24 4.84
C LYS A 31 21.23 -14.24 5.03
N ASP A 32 21.52 -13.92 6.29
CA ASP A 32 22.57 -13.00 6.72
C ASP A 32 22.29 -11.48 6.53
N GLU A 33 21.05 -11.09 6.22
CA GLU A 33 20.64 -9.68 6.12
C GLU A 33 19.58 -9.33 7.17
N ASP A 34 19.88 -8.37 8.05
CA ASP A 34 18.88 -7.75 8.91
C ASP A 34 18.02 -6.82 8.06
N VAL A 35 16.76 -7.19 7.84
CA VAL A 35 15.78 -6.37 7.12
C VAL A 35 14.78 -5.75 8.08
N THR A 36 14.37 -4.53 7.79
CA THR A 36 13.40 -3.78 8.58
C THR A 36 12.25 -3.32 7.70
N ILE A 37 11.02 -3.52 8.17
CA ILE A 37 9.83 -2.94 7.53
C ILE A 37 9.39 -1.75 8.37
N ILE A 38 9.43 -0.57 7.76
CA ILE A 38 8.90 0.67 8.34
C ILE A 38 7.45 0.79 7.88
N CYS A 39 6.53 0.86 8.83
CA CYS A 39 5.10 1.04 8.58
C CYS A 39 4.65 2.42 9.07
N ALA A 40 3.83 3.10 8.27
CA ALA A 40 3.12 4.30 8.70
C ALA A 40 1.64 4.21 8.34
N ASP A 41 0.78 4.80 9.17
CA ASP A 41 -0.67 4.83 8.98
C ASP A 41 -1.22 6.23 9.29
N PHE A 42 -1.96 6.79 8.35
CA PHE A 42 -2.72 8.03 8.54
C PHE A 42 -3.95 7.71 9.39
N TYR A 43 -3.77 7.83 10.71
CA TYR A 43 -4.84 7.63 11.66
C TYR A 43 -5.94 8.69 11.50
N GLY A 44 -7.21 8.26 11.61
CA GLY A 44 -8.36 9.17 11.58
C GLY A 44 -8.80 9.62 10.18
N ILE A 45 -8.45 8.90 9.11
CA ILE A 45 -8.88 9.21 7.72
C ILE A 45 -10.39 9.45 7.61
N GLN A 46 -11.20 8.63 8.27
CA GLN A 46 -12.67 8.75 8.20
C GLN A 46 -13.12 10.10 8.73
N ASN A 47 -12.62 10.51 9.90
CA ASN A 47 -12.92 11.80 10.50
C ASN A 47 -12.43 12.93 9.58
N PHE A 48 -11.20 12.83 9.08
CA PHE A 48 -10.67 13.83 8.14
C PHE A 48 -11.56 14.01 6.91
N ILE A 49 -12.02 12.91 6.29
CA ILE A 49 -12.85 12.95 5.08
C ILE A 49 -14.24 13.51 5.38
N PHE A 50 -14.92 12.98 6.40
CA PHE A 50 -16.36 13.20 6.59
C PHE A 50 -16.71 14.32 7.55
N GLU A 51 -15.82 14.74 8.45
CA GLU A 51 -16.11 15.83 9.39
C GLU A 51 -16.13 17.19 8.71
N ASN A 52 -17.00 18.07 9.22
CA ASN A 52 -17.12 19.47 8.81
C ASN A 52 -17.30 19.68 7.30
N VAL A 53 -17.97 18.74 6.62
CA VAL A 53 -18.28 18.86 5.19
C VAL A 53 -19.53 19.73 5.02
N PRO A 54 -19.43 20.93 4.43
CA PRO A 54 -20.58 21.77 4.20
C PRO A 54 -21.56 21.11 3.22
N SER A 55 -22.85 21.28 3.46
CA SER A 55 -23.92 20.71 2.64
C SER A 55 -23.86 21.19 1.18
N SER A 56 -23.47 22.44 0.95
CA SER A 56 -23.22 22.96 -0.39
C SER A 56 -21.96 22.34 -0.99
N LYS A 57 -22.07 21.70 -2.17
CA LYS A 57 -20.94 21.10 -2.89
C LYS A 57 -20.20 20.01 -2.09
N ALA A 58 -20.87 19.36 -1.12
CA ALA A 58 -20.30 18.30 -0.27
C ALA A 58 -19.50 17.25 -1.05
N TYR A 59 -20.04 16.78 -2.19
CA TYR A 59 -19.38 15.78 -3.04
C TYR A 59 -18.01 16.23 -3.58
N LYS A 60 -17.82 17.53 -3.86
CA LYS A 60 -16.53 18.07 -4.33
C LYS A 60 -15.52 18.07 -3.19
N VAL A 61 -15.96 18.48 -2.00
CA VAL A 61 -15.12 18.52 -0.79
C VAL A 61 -14.69 17.11 -0.41
N LEU A 62 -15.62 16.15 -0.39
CA LEU A 62 -15.32 14.74 -0.11
C LEU A 62 -14.27 14.18 -1.08
N ARG A 63 -14.48 14.37 -2.39
CA ARG A 63 -13.52 13.92 -3.41
C ARG A 63 -12.16 14.58 -3.26
N ALA A 64 -12.13 15.88 -2.98
CA ALA A 64 -10.87 16.61 -2.77
C ALA A 64 -10.11 16.08 -1.54
N LYS A 65 -10.81 15.83 -0.43
CA LYS A 65 -10.21 15.26 0.78
C LYS A 65 -9.70 13.82 0.55
N SER A 66 -10.45 12.99 -0.17
CA SER A 66 -9.98 11.64 -0.52
C SER A 66 -8.74 11.68 -1.43
N ALA A 67 -8.73 12.55 -2.45
CA ALA A 67 -7.58 12.73 -3.32
C ALA A 67 -6.37 13.28 -2.56
N TYR A 68 -6.59 14.20 -1.61
CA TYR A 68 -5.55 14.72 -0.73
C TYR A 68 -4.86 13.60 0.04
N VAL A 69 -5.61 12.72 0.70
CA VAL A 69 -5.02 11.59 1.45
C VAL A 69 -4.16 10.72 0.54
N GLN A 70 -4.62 10.41 -0.68
CA GLN A 70 -3.86 9.60 -1.63
C GLN A 70 -2.54 10.28 -2.03
N ILE A 71 -2.60 11.55 -2.43
CA ILE A 71 -1.41 12.30 -2.86
C ILE A 71 -0.44 12.49 -1.68
N PHE A 72 -0.98 12.84 -0.51
CA PHE A 72 -0.21 13.04 0.71
C PHE A 72 0.55 11.76 1.11
N THR A 73 -0.12 10.61 1.07
CA THR A 73 0.51 9.31 1.40
C THR A 73 1.71 9.03 0.49
N LYS A 74 1.59 9.31 -0.81
CA LYS A 74 2.69 9.11 -1.79
C LYS A 74 3.84 10.07 -1.58
N VAL A 75 3.54 11.35 -1.36
CA VAL A 75 4.55 12.37 -1.10
C VAL A 75 5.28 12.08 0.21
N LEU A 76 4.55 11.68 1.25
CA LEU A 76 5.12 11.32 2.53
C LEU A 76 6.03 10.08 2.42
N ALA A 77 5.63 9.06 1.67
CA ALA A 77 6.47 7.88 1.44
C ALA A 77 7.80 8.26 0.75
N LYS A 78 7.74 9.11 -0.30
CA LYS A 78 8.93 9.63 -0.98
C LYS A 78 9.82 10.44 -0.02
N TYR A 79 9.22 11.29 0.78
CA TYR A 79 9.94 12.08 1.78
C TYR A 79 10.64 11.21 2.82
N ILE A 80 9.99 10.15 3.31
CA ILE A 80 10.59 9.23 4.30
C ILE A 80 11.78 8.50 3.70
N VAL A 81 11.69 7.99 2.47
CA VAL A 81 12.84 7.31 1.84
C VAL A 81 13.99 8.28 1.58
N GLU A 82 13.71 9.51 1.14
CA GLU A 82 14.75 10.56 1.00
C GLU A 82 15.43 10.87 2.34
N LEU A 83 14.64 11.00 3.42
CA LEU A 83 15.15 11.29 4.77
C LEU A 83 16.07 10.18 5.28
N LEU A 84 15.75 8.92 4.96
CA LEU A 84 16.51 7.74 5.36
C LEU A 84 17.61 7.35 4.36
N ALA A 85 17.87 8.19 3.34
CA ALA A 85 18.80 7.89 2.25
C ALA A 85 18.53 6.54 1.54
N LEU A 86 17.25 6.16 1.45
CA LEU A 86 16.75 5.00 0.72
C LEU A 86 16.31 5.39 -0.70
N GLU A 87 16.11 4.38 -1.55
CA GLU A 87 15.62 4.58 -2.91
C GLU A 87 14.10 4.45 -2.99
N GLU A 88 13.45 5.04 -4.01
CA GLU A 88 11.99 4.90 -4.21
C GLU A 88 11.55 3.43 -4.34
N LYS A 89 12.41 2.54 -4.84
CA LYS A 89 12.14 1.09 -4.95
C LYS A 89 11.93 0.40 -3.60
N ASN A 90 12.36 1.03 -2.51
CA ASN A 90 12.16 0.53 -1.15
C ASN A 90 10.71 0.71 -0.67
N ILE A 91 9.92 1.58 -1.31
CA ILE A 91 8.49 1.74 -1.02
C ILE A 91 7.74 0.55 -1.61
N ILE A 92 7.27 -0.36 -0.77
CA ILE A 92 6.45 -1.51 -1.18
C ILE A 92 4.99 -1.10 -1.38
N PHE A 93 4.50 -0.23 -0.48
CA PHE A 93 3.11 0.19 -0.44
C PHE A 93 2.99 1.65 -0.01
N SER A 94 2.09 2.42 -0.61
CA SER A 94 1.83 3.83 -0.26
C SER A 94 0.41 4.29 -0.62
N GLU A 95 -0.58 3.42 -0.42
CA GLU A 95 -1.97 3.66 -0.79
C GLU A 95 -2.89 3.73 0.43
N ALA A 96 -4.06 4.37 0.25
CA ALA A 96 -5.12 4.41 1.26
C ALA A 96 -4.69 4.90 2.66
N GLY A 97 -3.70 5.79 2.76
CA GLY A 97 -3.20 6.29 4.03
C GLY A 97 -2.12 5.45 4.69
N LYS A 98 -1.75 4.31 4.09
CA LYS A 98 -0.75 3.41 4.66
C LYS A 98 0.51 3.39 3.82
N ILE A 99 1.64 3.26 4.48
CA ILE A 99 2.96 3.19 3.88
C ILE A 99 3.69 1.98 4.45
N GLU A 100 4.33 1.22 3.57
CA GLU A 100 5.25 0.15 3.93
C GLU A 100 6.55 0.35 3.14
N ILE A 101 7.67 0.47 3.85
CA ILE A 101 8.99 0.66 3.28
C ILE A 101 9.89 -0.46 3.79
N LEU A 102 10.56 -1.16 2.88
CA LEU A 102 11.55 -2.18 3.20
C LEU A 102 12.94 -1.57 3.16
N SER A 103 13.63 -1.64 4.29
CA SER A 103 15.01 -1.20 4.41
C SER A 103 15.92 -2.37 4.76
N LYS A 104 17.17 -2.32 4.30
CA LYS A 104 18.25 -3.00 5.03
C LYS A 104 18.42 -2.25 6.35
N LYS A 105 18.68 -2.98 7.44
CA LYS A 105 18.81 -2.51 8.82
C LYS A 105 18.95 -0.99 8.94
N VAL A 106 17.93 -0.36 9.51
CA VAL A 106 18.00 1.05 9.90
C VAL A 106 18.70 1.06 11.27
N ASP A 107 19.87 1.68 11.36
CA ASP A 107 20.51 1.90 12.66
C ASP A 107 19.67 2.94 13.45
N ASP A 108 19.37 2.64 14.72
CA ASP A 108 18.63 3.50 15.65
C ASP A 108 19.39 4.81 15.99
#